data_AF-A0A075FX02-F1
#
_entry.id   AF-A0A075FX02-F1
#
_cell.length_a   1.000
_cell.length_b   1.000
_cell.length_c   1.000
_cell.angle_alpha   90.00
_cell.angle_beta   90.00
_cell.angle_gamma   90.00
#
_symmetry.space_group_name_H-M   'P 1'
#
loop_
_entity.id
_entity.type
_entity.pdbx_description
1 polymer ?
#
loop_
_entity_poly.entity_id
_entity_poly.type
_entity_poly.pdbx_seq_one_letter_code
_entity_poly.pdbx_strand_id
1 'polypeptide(L)' 'MEESICRIELEIEDKTYIAKVQTDMGGPREYQSKRFDRLLTQLMTELQAEFEPDF' A
#
# COMPACT_ATOMS: atom_id res chain seq x y z
N MET A 1 -2.86 16.75 -17.15
CA MET A 1 -3.01 16.31 -15.75
C MET A 1 -2.46 14.90 -15.73
N GLU A 2 -1.49 14.61 -14.87
CA GLU A 2 -1.05 13.22 -14.69
C GLU A 2 -2.17 12.47 -13.96
N GLU A 3 -2.62 11.35 -14.53
CA GLU A 3 -3.58 10.47 -13.88
C GLU A 3 -2.87 9.70 -12.76
N SER A 4 -3.49 9.65 -11.58
CA SER A 4 -2.95 8.94 -10.44
C SER A 4 -3.16 7.44 -10.64
N ILE A 5 -2.07 6.70 -10.84
CA ILE A 5 -2.10 5.23 -11.01
C ILE A 5 -2.25 4.48 -9.67
N CYS A 6 -2.07 5.18 -8.54
CA CYS A 6 -2.07 4.64 -7.19
C CYS A 6 -2.36 5.73 -6.16
N ARG A 7 -3.28 5.44 -5.24
CA ARG A 7 -3.54 6.20 -4.02
C ARG A 7 -3.20 5.34 -2.81
N ILE A 8 -2.41 5.91 -1.89
CA ILE A 8 -2.03 5.27 -0.64
C ILE A 8 -2.43 6.21 0.50
N GLU A 9 -3.19 5.69 1.45
CA GLU A 9 -3.55 6.38 2.69
C GLU A 9 -2.94 5.64 3.87
N LEU A 10 -2.27 6.37 4.76
CA LEU A 10 -1.67 5.82 5.98
C LEU A 10 -2.42 6.38 7.19
N GLU A 11 -2.92 5.47 8.02
CA GLU A 11 -3.68 5.78 9.22
C GLU A 11 -3.04 5.10 10.45
N ILE A 12 -3.37 5.60 11.63
CA ILE A 12 -3.01 4.94 12.90
C ILE A 12 -4.26 4.82 13.78
N GLU A 13 -4.55 3.61 14.22
CA GLU A 13 -5.69 3.28 15.08
C GLU A 13 -5.22 2.29 16.15
N ASP A 14 -5.44 2.62 17.43
CA ASP A 14 -5.06 1.75 18.58
C ASP A 14 -3.64 1.17 18.53
N LYS A 15 -2.64 2.01 18.20
CA LYS A 15 -1.22 1.63 18.02
C LYS A 15 -0.97 0.62 16.90
N THR A 16 -1.90 0.53 15.95
CA THR A 16 -1.79 -0.23 14.71
C THR A 16 -1.71 0.76 13.56
N TYR A 17 -0.70 0.61 12.72
CA TYR A 17 -0.56 1.36 11.49
C TYR A 17 -1.35 0.64 10.40
N ILE A 18 -2.13 1.40 9.64
CA ILE A 18 -2.99 0.90 8.57
C ILE A 18 -2.59 1.59 7.26
N ALA A 19 -2.44 0.82 6.18
CA ALA A 19 -2.21 1.34 4.83
C ALA A 19 -3.37 0.91 3.93
N LYS A 20 -4.11 1.87 3.38
CA LYS A 20 -5.15 1.64 2.38
C LYS A 20 -4.60 1.99 1.01
N VAL A 21 -4.68 1.05 0.08
CA VAL A 21 -4.14 1.18 -1.27
C VAL A 21 -5.26 1.01 -2.27
N GLN A 22 -5.33 1.93 -3.22
CA GLN A 22 -6.21 1.86 -4.37
C GLN A 22 -5.38 2.12 -5.62
N THR A 23 -5.33 1.14 -6.51
CA THR A 23 -4.65 1.23 -7.81
C THR A 23 -5.69 1.11 -8.91
N ASP A 24 -5.35 1.52 -10.14
CA ASP A 24 -6.26 1.35 -11.28
C ASP A 24 -6.30 -0.10 -11.77
N MET A 25 -5.21 -0.85 -11.55
CA MET A 25 -5.06 -2.24 -11.98
C MET A 25 -5.53 -3.25 -10.91
N GLY A 26 -5.65 -2.82 -9.66
CA GLY A 26 -6.00 -3.66 -8.51
C GLY A 26 -7.18 -3.09 -7.71
N GLY A 27 -7.92 -3.97 -7.03
CA GLY A 27 -8.97 -3.54 -6.10
C GLY A 27 -8.43 -2.81 -4.87
N PRO A 28 -9.32 -2.19 -4.05
CA PRO A 28 -8.92 -1.60 -2.78
C PRO A 28 -8.35 -2.67 -1.85
N ARG A 29 -7.19 -2.37 -1.25
CA ARG A 29 -6.46 -3.25 -0.33
C ARG A 29 -6.15 -2.52 0.96
N GLU A 30 -6.13 -3.26 2.06
CA GLU A 30 -5.79 -2.73 3.38
C GLU A 30 -4.75 -3.62 4.04
N TYR A 31 -3.67 -3.01 4.50
CA TYR A 31 -2.61 -3.66 5.26
C TYR A 31 -2.54 -3.07 6.65
N GLN A 32 -2.20 -3.89 7.64
CA GLN A 32 -2.09 -3.43 9.02
C GLN A 32 -0.90 -4.06 9.73
N SER A 33 -0.26 -3.28 10.60
CA SER A 33 0.87 -3.75 11.40
C SER A 33 1.03 -2.91 12.67
N LYS A 34 1.46 -3.54 13.76
CA LYS A 34 1.90 -2.81 14.98
C LYS A 34 3.24 -2.09 14.82
N ARG A 35 3.91 -2.32 13.68
CA ARG A 35 5.25 -1.85 13.35
C ARG A 35 5.23 -1.17 11.99
N PHE A 36 5.53 0.13 11.98
CA PHE A 36 5.47 0.95 10.76
C PHE A 36 6.44 0.47 9.68
N ASP A 37 7.66 0.08 10.07
CA ASP A 37 8.67 -0.49 9.17
C ASP A 37 8.16 -1.74 8.44
N ARG A 38 7.42 -2.60 9.14
CA ARG A 38 6.83 -3.79 8.54
C ARG A 38 5.68 -3.46 7.59
N LEU A 39 4.83 -2.49 7.95
CA LEU A 39 3.75 -2.03 7.08
C LEU A 39 4.31 -1.52 5.74
N LEU A 40 5.33 -0.65 5.81
CA LEU A 40 5.96 -0.10 4.62
C LEU A 40 6.63 -1.18 3.78
N THR A 41 7.35 -2.12 4.41
CA THR A 41 7.99 -3.22 3.67
C THR A 41 6.96 -4.02 2.89
N GLN A 42 5.86 -4.42 3.54
CA GLN A 42 4.78 -5.16 2.88
C GLN A 42 4.16 -4.35 1.72
N LEU A 43 3.79 -3.10 2.00
CA LEU A 43 3.22 -2.19 1.02
C LEU A 43 4.11 -2.06 -0.22
N MET A 44 5.40 -1.81 -0.04
CA MET A 44 6.34 -1.64 -1.15
C MET A 44 6.54 -2.92 -1.95
N THR A 45 6.64 -4.08 -1.28
CA THR A 45 6.76 -5.37 -1.98
C THR A 45 5.55 -5.66 -2.85
N GLU A 46 4.33 -5.42 -2.36
CA GLU A 46 3.11 -5.66 -3.12
C GLU A 46 2.95 -4.68 -4.29
N LEU A 47 3.26 -3.40 -4.08
CA LEU A 47 3.21 -2.41 -5.16
C LEU A 47 4.27 -2.69 -6.24
N GLN A 48 5.47 -3.12 -5.84
CA GLN A 48 6.51 -3.50 -6.79
C GLN A 48 6.07 -4.70 -7.64
N ALA A 49 5.52 -5.74 -7.02
CA ALA A 49 5.01 -6.90 -7.76
C ALA A 49 3.86 -6.54 -8.73
N GLU A 50 3.07 -5.52 -8.41
CA GLU A 50 1.96 -5.08 -9.27
C GLU A 50 2.41 -4.19 -10.42
N PHE A 51 3.29 -3.21 -10.17
CA PHE A 51 3.76 -2.29 -11.20
C PHE A 51 4.90 -2.84 -12.03
N GLU A 52 5.67 -3.77 -11.49
CA GLU A 52 6.85 -4.37 -12.12
C GLU A 52 6.85 -5.91 -11.92
N PRO A 53 5.85 -6.64 -12.43
CA PRO A 53 5.73 -8.10 -12.23
C PRO A 53 6.87 -8.92 -12.86
N ASP A 54 7.61 -8.32 -13.81
CA ASP A 54 8.69 -8.98 -14.56
C ASP A 54 10.10 -8.71 -14.00
N PHE A 55 10.21 -7.98 -12.87
CA PHE A 55 11.48 -7.68 -12.18
C PHE A 55 11.61 -8.38 -10.83
#